data_AF-A0A645F9V5-F1
#
_entry.id   AF-A0A645F9V5-F1
#
_cell.length_a   1.000
_cell.length_b   1.000
_cell.length_c   1.000
_cell.angle_alpha   90.00
_cell.angle_beta   90.00
_cell.angle_gamma   90.00
#
_symmetry.space_group_name_H-M   'P 1'
#
loop_
_entity.id
_entity.type
_entity.pdbx_description
1 polymer ?
#
loop_
_entity_poly.entity_id
_entity_poly.type
_entity_poly.pdbx_seq_one_letter_code
_entity_poly.pdbx_strand_id
1 'polypeptide(L)' 'MLIGDDESRQTVELDDMYVVQPAEAMWFGRDWESKGKLCEDGFRYASNTNDQWLNVDEISKIIAPIEADYLAGKLG' A
#
# COMPACT_ATOMS: atom_id res chain seq x y z
N MET A 1 -10.47 -1.40 2.68
CA MET A 1 -9.87 -2.58 2.01
C MET A 1 -9.15 -2.07 0.80
N LEU A 2 -7.90 -2.48 0.60
CA LEU A 2 -7.06 -2.01 -0.50
C LEU A 2 -6.94 -3.06 -1.60
N ILE A 3 -6.89 -4.35 -1.24
CA ILE A 3 -6.90 -5.48 -2.19
C ILE A 3 -7.90 -6.51 -1.67
N GLY A 4 -8.90 -6.87 -2.47
CA GLY A 4 -9.84 -7.95 -2.18
C GLY A 4 -9.43 -9.30 -2.78
N ASP A 5 -10.11 -10.37 -2.34
CA ASP A 5 -9.82 -11.75 -2.74
C ASP A 5 -9.85 -11.95 -4.27
N ASP A 6 -10.79 -11.33 -4.99
CA ASP A 6 -10.89 -11.42 -6.45
C ASP A 6 -9.70 -10.75 -7.18
N GLU A 7 -9.14 -9.69 -6.58
CA GLU A 7 -8.01 -8.93 -7.13
C GLU A 7 -6.67 -9.58 -6.80
N SER A 8 -6.60 -10.41 -5.76
CA SER A 8 -5.38 -11.10 -5.31
C SER A 8 -4.70 -11.89 -6.42
N ARG A 9 -5.49 -12.56 -7.26
CA ARG A 9 -5.03 -13.44 -8.36
C ARG A 9 -4.23 -12.72 -9.44
N GLN A 10 -4.33 -11.39 -9.49
CA GLN A 10 -3.66 -10.54 -10.48
C GLN A 10 -2.74 -9.52 -9.81
N THR A 11 -2.53 -9.64 -8.50
CA THR A 11 -1.72 -8.71 -7.74
C THR A 11 -0.32 -9.28 -7.51
N VAL A 12 0.69 -8.46 -7.77
CA VAL A 12 2.09 -8.76 -7.46
C VAL A 12 2.51 -7.97 -6.23
N GLU A 13 3.02 -8.67 -5.23
CA GLU A 13 3.67 -8.11 -4.05
C GLU A 13 5.14 -7.79 -4.36
N LEU A 14 5.54 -6.56 -4.03
CA LEU A 14 6.91 -6.04 -4.03
C LEU A 14 7.24 -5.57 -2.61
N ASP A 15 8.52 -5.30 -2.35
CA ASP A 15 9.00 -4.97 -0.99
C ASP A 15 8.20 -3.85 -0.29
N ASP A 16 7.85 -2.79 -1.02
CA ASP A 16 7.18 -1.59 -0.45
C ASP A 16 5.82 -1.28 -1.08
N MET A 17 5.32 -2.12 -2.00
CA MET A 17 4.05 -1.85 -2.70
C MET A 17 3.42 -3.10 -3.33
N TYR A 18 2.17 -2.95 -3.77
CA TYR A 18 1.44 -3.96 -4.53
C TYR A 18 1.06 -3.42 -5.91
N VAL A 19 1.14 -4.28 -6.93
CA VAL A 19 0.76 -3.95 -8.31
C VAL A 19 -0.43 -4.82 -8.70
N VAL A 20 -1.62 -4.22 -8.77
CA VAL A 20 -2.84 -4.89 -9.29
C VAL A 20 -2.82 -4.82 -10.81
N GLN A 21 -2.65 -5.96 -11.47
CA GLN A 21 -2.56 -6.04 -12.94
C GLN A 21 -3.96 -6.13 -13.57
N PRO A 22 -4.17 -5.57 -14.78
CA PRO A 22 -5.46 -5.67 -15.46
C PRO A 22 -5.77 -7.09 -15.95
N ALA A 23 -7.01 -7.55 -15.77
CA ALA A 23 -7.41 -8.92 -16.11
C ALA A 23 -7.34 -9.28 -17.60
N GLU A 24 -7.63 -8.31 -18.48
CA GLU A 24 -7.90 -8.55 -19.89
C GLU A 24 -6.80 -7.99 -20.82
N ALA A 25 -5.73 -7.44 -20.24
CA ALA A 25 -4.70 -6.76 -21.01
C ALA A 25 -3.54 -7.71 -21.36
N MET A 26 -3.73 -8.55 -22.38
CA MET A 26 -2.64 -9.39 -22.94
C MET A 26 -1.46 -8.56 -23.50
N TRP A 27 -1.64 -7.27 -23.74
CA TRP A 27 -0.60 -6.32 -24.15
C TRP A 27 0.17 -5.72 -22.96
N PHE A 28 -0.34 -5.87 -21.73
CA PHE A 28 0.33 -5.46 -20.52
C PHE A 28 1.37 -6.54 -20.20
N GLY A 29 2.64 -6.24 -20.49
CA GLY A 29 3.74 -7.15 -20.22
C GLY A 29 3.71 -7.59 -18.76
N ARG A 30 3.79 -8.91 -18.52
CA ARG A 30 3.91 -9.52 -17.19
C ARG A 30 5.26 -9.23 -16.52
N ASP A 31 5.86 -8.09 -16.82
CA ASP A 31 7.20 -7.71 -16.37
C ASP A 31 7.25 -7.60 -14.84
N TRP A 32 6.12 -7.29 -14.20
CA TRP A 32 6.00 -7.24 -12.75
C TRP A 32 6.10 -8.62 -12.10
N GLU A 33 5.63 -9.69 -12.75
CA GLU A 33 5.79 -11.07 -12.24
C GLU A 33 7.28 -11.46 -12.10
N SER A 34 8.16 -10.85 -12.92
CA SER A 34 9.61 -11.07 -12.81
C SER A 34 10.29 -10.26 -11.69
N LYS A 35 9.58 -9.29 -11.11
CA LYS A 35 10.11 -8.34 -10.12
C LYS A 35 9.60 -8.57 -8.71
N GLY A 36 8.55 -9.37 -8.55
CA GLY A 36 7.89 -9.63 -7.28
C GLY A 36 7.25 -11.01 -7.22
N LYS A 37 6.43 -11.24 -6.19
CA LYS A 37 5.71 -12.49 -5.98
C LYS A 37 4.23 -12.28 -6.25
N LEU A 38 3.59 -13.19 -6.99
CA LEU A 38 2.13 -13.16 -7.12
C LEU A 38 1.49 -13.42 -5.74
N CYS A 39 0.50 -12.61 -5.37
CA CYS A 39 -0.27 -12.81 -4.16
C CYS A 39 -0.98 -14.17 -4.19
N GLU A 40 -1.11 -14.78 -3.02
CA GLU A 40 -1.79 -16.06 -2.87
C GLU A 40 -3.30 -15.91 -3.11
N ASP A 41 -3.94 -16.98 -3.56
CA ASP A 41 -5.40 -16.96 -3.77
C ASP A 41 -6.12 -16.71 -2.44
N GLY A 42 -7.00 -15.69 -2.42
CA GLY A 42 -7.66 -15.24 -1.21
C GLY A 42 -6.82 -14.31 -0.34
N PHE A 43 -5.68 -13.81 -0.84
CA PHE A 43 -4.94 -12.75 -0.16
C PHE A 43 -5.82 -11.50 -0.04
N ARG A 44 -5.78 -10.88 1.15
CA ARG A 44 -6.59 -9.72 1.48
C ARG A 44 -5.74 -8.68 2.18
N TYR A 45 -5.68 -7.48 1.61
CA TYR A 45 -5.02 -6.35 2.25
C TYR A 45 -6.06 -5.34 2.75
N ALA A 46 -6.26 -5.30 4.07
CA ALA A 46 -7.29 -4.49 4.69
C ALA A 46 -6.80 -3.84 5.99
N SER A 47 -7.15 -2.57 6.19
CA SER A 47 -6.68 -1.73 7.30
C SER A 47 -6.93 -2.32 8.69
N ASN A 48 -7.93 -3.20 8.84
CA ASN A 48 -8.25 -3.85 10.12
C ASN A 48 -7.39 -5.09 10.42
N THR A 49 -6.61 -5.57 9.44
CA THR A 49 -5.75 -6.77 9.55
C THR A 49 -4.32 -6.49 9.11
N ASN A 50 -3.94 -5.23 8.93
CA ASN A 50 -2.56 -4.88 8.58
C ASN A 50 -1.60 -5.33 9.69
N ASP A 51 -0.41 -5.81 9.30
CA ASP A 51 0.62 -6.22 10.26
C ASP A 51 1.29 -5.02 10.95
N GLN A 52 1.32 -3.87 10.26
CA GLN A 52 1.90 -2.63 10.76
C GLN A 52 0.80 -1.69 11.24
N TRP A 53 0.87 -1.34 12.53
CA TRP A 53 0.02 -0.35 13.17
C TRP A 53 0.87 0.74 13.78
N LEU A 54 0.35 1.97 13.72
CA LEU A 54 0.99 3.11 14.35
C LEU A 54 0.41 3.32 15.75
N ASN A 55 1.29 3.42 16.74
CA ASN A 55 0.92 3.86 18.07
C ASN A 55 0.87 5.40 18.16
N VAL A 56 0.43 5.91 19.31
CA VAL A 56 0.29 7.36 19.54
C VAL A 56 1.62 8.09 19.34
N ASP A 57 2.74 7.56 19.84
CA ASP A 57 4.04 8.21 19.72
C ASP A 57 4.52 8.28 18.26
N GLU A 58 4.24 7.24 17.47
CA GLU A 58 4.57 7.20 16.04
C GLU A 58 3.73 8.19 15.24
N ILE A 59 2.44 8.30 15.55
CA ILE A 59 1.55 9.31 14.98
C ILE A 59 2.03 10.72 15.35
N SER A 60 2.39 10.94 16.61
CA SER A 60 2.92 12.24 17.07
C SER A 60 4.18 12.64 16.30
N LYS A 61 5.07 11.70 15.98
CA LYS A 61 6.27 11.98 15.16
C LYS A 61 5.93 12.41 13.73
N ILE A 62 4.89 11.83 13.13
CA ILE A 62 4.42 12.20 11.80
C ILE A 62 3.86 13.63 11.79
N ILE A 63 3.14 14.02 12.84
CA ILE A 63 2.47 15.32 12.94
C ILE A 63 3.43 16.44 13.35
N ALA A 64 4.45 16.15 14.17
CA ALA A 64 5.39 17.13 14.71
C ALA A 64 5.95 18.17 13.70
N PRO A 65 6.44 17.81 12.50
CA PRO A 65 6.91 18.80 11.53
C PRO A 65 5.78 19.69 10.99
N ILE A 66 4.57 19.13 10.81
CA ILE A 66 3.39 19.86 10.34
C ILE A 66 2.94 20.86 11.41
N GLU A 67 2.92 20.44 12.67
CA GLU A 67 2.59 21.30 13.81
C GLU A 67 3.60 22.46 13.95
N ALA A 68 4.89 22.18 13.78
CA ALA A 68 5.93 23.20 13.81
C ALA A 68 5.77 24.25 12.70
N ASP A 69 5.48 23.83 11.47
CA ASP A 69 5.27 24.74 10.34
C ASP A 69 3.96 25.54 10.47
N TYR A 70 2.92 24.95 11.04
CA TYR A 70 1.67 25.65 11.38
C TYR A 70 1.91 26.75 12.44
N LEU A 71 2.60 26.42 13.54
CA LEU A 71 2.93 27.38 14.60
C LEU A 71 3.88 28.49 14.11
N ALA A 72 4.73 28.19 13.13
CA ALA A 72 5.60 29.16 12.47
C ALA A 72 4.88 30.03 11.43
N GLY A 73 3.58 29.79 11.17
CA GLY A 73 2.79 30.53 10.18
C GLY A 73 3.17 30.26 8.72
N LYS A 74 3.85 29.14 8.44
CA LYS A 74 4.23 28.75 7.06
C LYS A 74 3.14 27.96 6.34
N LEU A 75 2.19 27.43 7.10
CA LEU A 75 0.99 26.76 6.58
C LEU A 75 -0.20 27.71 6.74
N GLY A 76 -0.60 28.33 5.64
CA GLY A 76 -1.69 29.29 5.51
C GLY A 76 -2.07 29.51 4.05
#